data_AF-A0A1I7ENF2-F1
#
_entry.id   AF-A0A1I7ENF2-F1
#
_cell.length_a   1.000
_cell.length_b   1.000
_cell.length_c   1.000
_cell.angle_alpha   90.00
_cell.angle_beta   90.00
_cell.angle_gamma   90.00
#
_symmetry.space_group_name_H-M   'P 1'
#
loop_
_entity.id
_entity.type
_entity.pdbx_description
1 polymer ?
#
loop_
_entity_poly.entity_id
_entity_poly.type
_entity_poly.pdbx_seq_one_letter_code
_entity_poly.pdbx_strand_id
1 'polypeptide(L)'
;MSKPSFVVDIAENAGSNLDAHTPLALTSEEGCHHHGNGLRMPLGIYNVSIARVCSKVLRLCHRLETYFDVGHTLRSLEGAGDLLEEVIDYVELALYAAAEHVDDIDSIASGFFKSKTLRDKNPAYKQLDKSIKSHKRFVAAAANAIKHQQSRIRPYTLEYLHGTEYSCFHGYFFEGVAQGTVGPNNIFHLNQEIFSITTLIWEILVFVLQCSRELSTFVNVTSKQIIGPPREQKTSLAETVIAAARLPLYTFGEEHPFSRVALHIAASDGKIDSLNSALYGSIGNQWSQNAQAQFGQFILRFSGDGVSKTFRLANPGKVVLQNWAH
;
A
#
# COMPACT_ATOMS: atom_id res chain seq x y z
N MET A 1 -18.85 -11.93 11.35
CA MET A 1 -18.89 -10.54 10.84
C MET A 1 -18.63 -10.60 9.34
N SER A 2 -19.35 -9.82 8.54
CA SER A 2 -19.09 -9.73 7.09
C SER A 2 -17.73 -9.07 6.84
N LYS A 3 -17.05 -9.55 5.81
CA LYS A 3 -15.79 -8.98 5.32
C LYS A 3 -16.02 -7.53 4.87
N PRO A 4 -15.25 -6.53 5.34
CA PRO A 4 -15.41 -5.14 4.88
C PRO A 4 -15.29 -5.06 3.35
N SER A 5 -16.20 -4.33 2.72
CA SER A 5 -16.22 -4.12 1.27
C SER A 5 -15.95 -2.65 0.93
N PHE A 6 -15.20 -2.41 -0.14
CA PHE A 6 -14.88 -1.09 -0.69
C PHE A 6 -15.15 -1.10 -2.20
N VAL A 7 -15.64 0.02 -2.72
CA VAL A 7 -15.85 0.22 -4.15
C VAL A 7 -14.99 1.39 -4.59
N VAL A 8 -14.22 1.19 -5.66
CA VAL A 8 -13.46 2.24 -6.33
C VAL A 8 -14.03 2.39 -7.73
N ASP A 9 -14.78 3.46 -7.96
CA ASP A 9 -15.25 3.83 -9.28
C ASP A 9 -14.13 4.56 -10.04
N ILE A 10 -13.76 4.01 -11.18
CA ILE A 10 -12.68 4.50 -12.05
C ILE A 10 -13.19 5.35 -13.21
N ALA A 11 -14.50 5.63 -13.28
CA ALA A 11 -15.07 6.48 -14.31
C ALA A 11 -14.52 7.91 -14.26
N GLU A 12 -14.52 8.61 -15.39
CA GLU A 12 -13.96 9.98 -15.46
C GLU A 12 -14.61 10.96 -14.51
N ASN A 13 -15.93 10.87 -14.41
CA ASN A 13 -16.83 11.68 -13.60
C ASN A 13 -17.09 11.05 -12.22
N ALA A 14 -16.40 9.98 -11.85
CA ALA A 14 -16.51 9.41 -10.51
C ALA A 14 -16.08 10.45 -9.46
N GLY A 15 -16.86 10.52 -8.38
CA GLY A 15 -16.50 11.31 -7.20
C GLY A 15 -15.33 10.70 -6.43
N SER A 16 -15.13 11.19 -5.21
CA SER A 16 -14.11 10.62 -4.33
C SER A 16 -14.47 9.20 -3.89
N ASN A 17 -13.54 8.25 -4.07
CA ASN A 17 -13.66 6.87 -3.60
C ASN A 17 -13.29 6.68 -2.11
N LEU A 18 -13.16 7.79 -1.37
CA LEU A 18 -12.71 7.80 0.01
C LEU A 18 -13.83 8.27 0.93
N ASP A 19 -14.35 7.36 1.77
CA ASP A 19 -15.44 7.59 2.73
C ASP A 19 -15.31 8.89 3.58
N ALA A 20 -14.10 9.32 3.94
CA ALA A 20 -13.89 10.53 4.76
C ALA A 20 -14.00 11.84 3.98
N HIS A 21 -13.88 11.81 2.65
CA HIS A 21 -13.76 13.02 1.85
C HIS A 21 -15.00 13.90 1.94
N THR A 22 -16.19 13.32 1.75
CA THR A 22 -17.47 14.03 1.84
C THR A 22 -17.71 14.62 3.24
N PRO A 23 -17.63 13.86 4.35
CA PRO A 23 -17.79 14.43 5.69
C PRO A 23 -16.79 15.56 6.00
N LEU A 24 -15.53 15.42 5.57
CA LEU A 24 -14.52 16.46 5.76
C LEU A 24 -14.81 17.71 4.93
N ALA A 25 -15.30 17.55 3.70
CA ALA A 25 -15.67 18.67 2.84
C ALA A 25 -16.89 19.45 3.34
N LEU A 26 -17.76 18.79 4.08
CA LEU A 26 -18.96 19.38 4.69
C LEU A 26 -18.70 20.03 6.04
N THR A 27 -17.50 19.85 6.61
CA THR A 27 -17.14 20.37 7.93
C THR A 27 -16.82 21.86 7.84
N SER A 28 -17.51 22.66 8.66
CA SER A 28 -17.30 24.12 8.75
C SER A 28 -16.04 24.48 9.55
N GLU A 29 -15.50 25.68 9.30
CA GLU A 29 -14.42 26.25 10.13
C GLU A 29 -14.86 26.44 11.59
N GLU A 30 -16.11 26.86 11.82
CA GLU A 30 -16.68 27.08 13.15
C GLU A 30 -16.74 25.81 14.01
N GLY A 31 -16.92 24.65 13.36
CA GLY A 31 -16.89 23.34 14.00
C GLY A 31 -15.48 22.80 14.28
N CYS A 32 -14.44 23.51 13.84
CA CYS A 32 -13.05 23.09 13.97
C CYS A 32 -12.23 24.04 14.85
N HIS A 33 -11.28 23.47 15.58
CA HIS A 33 -10.31 24.17 16.42
C HIS A 33 -8.89 24.15 15.82
N HIS A 34 -8.79 23.89 14.51
CA HIS A 34 -7.54 23.74 13.76
C HIS A 34 -6.59 24.94 13.90
N HIS A 35 -7.07 26.19 13.77
CA HIS A 35 -6.25 27.39 13.97
C HIS A 35 -5.59 27.45 15.36
N GLY A 36 -6.36 27.14 16.41
CA GLY A 36 -5.86 27.13 17.79
C GLY A 36 -4.81 26.05 18.05
N ASN A 37 -4.79 25.01 17.21
CA ASN A 37 -3.83 23.92 17.26
C ASN A 37 -2.66 24.09 16.27
N GLY A 38 -2.59 25.21 15.52
CA GLY A 38 -1.56 25.43 14.50
C GLY A 38 -1.68 24.50 13.29
N LEU A 39 -2.89 24.01 13.00
CA LEU A 39 -3.17 23.05 11.93
C LEU A 39 -3.89 23.71 10.76
N ARG A 40 -3.73 23.12 9.56
CA ARG A 40 -4.57 23.43 8.40
C ARG A 40 -6.00 22.91 8.62
N MET A 41 -6.93 23.34 7.78
CA MET A 41 -8.28 22.75 7.74
C MET A 41 -8.21 21.22 7.54
N PRO A 42 -9.06 20.43 8.23
CA PRO A 42 -9.08 18.96 8.15
C PRO A 42 -9.04 18.39 6.72
N LEU A 43 -9.89 18.89 5.82
CA LEU A 43 -9.90 18.47 4.41
C LEU A 43 -8.55 18.76 3.72
N GLY A 44 -7.92 19.89 4.03
CA GLY A 44 -6.62 20.27 3.46
C GLY A 44 -5.50 19.33 3.88
N ILE A 45 -5.47 18.90 5.14
CA ILE A 45 -4.53 17.88 5.62
C ILE A 45 -4.80 16.57 4.89
N TYR A 46 -6.06 16.15 4.82
CA TYR A 46 -6.47 14.90 4.21
C TYR A 46 -6.08 14.82 2.73
N ASN A 47 -6.40 15.85 1.94
CA ASN A 47 -6.08 15.91 0.51
C ASN A 47 -4.57 15.83 0.26
N VAL A 48 -3.76 16.55 1.04
CA VAL A 48 -2.29 16.51 0.91
C VAL A 48 -1.75 15.13 1.27
N SER A 49 -2.29 14.51 2.31
CA SER A 49 -1.88 13.19 2.78
C SER A 49 -2.20 12.10 1.75
N ILE A 50 -3.44 12.06 1.26
CA ILE A 50 -3.87 11.12 0.22
C ILE A 50 -3.09 11.31 -1.08
N ALA A 51 -2.89 12.55 -1.54
CA ALA A 51 -2.11 12.83 -2.73
C ALA A 51 -0.66 12.35 -2.60
N ARG A 52 -0.06 12.49 -1.41
CA ARG A 52 1.29 11.99 -1.13
C ARG A 52 1.34 10.46 -1.23
N VAL A 53 0.47 9.75 -0.52
CA VAL A 53 0.44 8.28 -0.54
C VAL A 53 0.20 7.76 -1.97
N CYS A 54 -0.85 8.25 -2.62
CA CYS A 54 -1.20 7.84 -3.98
C CYS A 54 -0.08 8.14 -4.97
N SER A 55 0.56 9.31 -4.89
CA SER A 55 1.66 9.65 -5.79
C SER A 55 2.86 8.70 -5.65
N LYS A 56 3.21 8.27 -4.43
CA LYS A 56 4.30 7.32 -4.21
C LYS A 56 3.94 5.91 -4.69
N VAL A 57 2.74 5.44 -4.38
CA VAL A 57 2.25 4.13 -4.82
C VAL A 57 2.09 4.08 -6.34
N LEU A 58 1.56 5.13 -6.98
CA LEU A 58 1.41 5.21 -8.43
C LEU A 58 2.76 5.12 -9.14
N ARG A 59 3.77 5.85 -8.65
CA ARG A 59 5.14 5.79 -9.18
C ARG A 59 5.78 4.43 -8.96
N LEU A 60 5.54 3.81 -7.80
CA LEU A 60 5.96 2.43 -7.53
C LEU A 60 5.36 1.48 -8.58
N CYS A 61 4.05 1.55 -8.83
CA CYS A 61 3.38 0.71 -9.81
C CYS A 61 3.99 0.89 -11.21
N HIS A 62 4.16 2.13 -11.68
CA HIS A 62 4.72 2.39 -13.00
C HIS A 62 6.16 1.89 -13.15
N ARG A 63 7.00 2.09 -12.13
CA ARG A 63 8.38 1.61 -12.14
C ARG A 63 8.45 0.09 -12.11
N LEU A 64 7.60 -0.55 -11.32
CA LEU A 64 7.52 -2.00 -11.27
C LEU A 64 7.00 -2.58 -12.59
N GLU A 65 5.96 -2.00 -13.20
CA GLU A 65 5.46 -2.39 -14.53
C GLU A 65 6.57 -2.26 -15.57
N THR A 66 7.29 -1.13 -15.59
CA THR A 66 8.45 -0.95 -16.48
C THR A 66 9.54 -2.01 -16.23
N TYR A 67 9.78 -2.38 -14.98
CA TYR A 67 10.78 -3.39 -14.63
C TYR A 67 10.39 -4.80 -15.11
N PHE A 68 9.09 -5.15 -15.06
CA PHE A 68 8.58 -6.37 -15.67
C PHE A 68 8.80 -6.41 -17.19
N ASP A 69 8.71 -5.26 -17.86
CA ASP A 69 8.88 -5.16 -19.32
C ASP A 69 10.34 -5.23 -19.79
N VAL A 70 11.33 -5.05 -18.91
CA VAL A 70 12.76 -5.12 -19.28
C VAL A 70 13.14 -6.51 -19.80
N GLY A 71 12.62 -7.55 -19.16
CA GLY A 71 12.93 -8.91 -19.56
C GLY A 71 12.43 -9.97 -18.59
N HIS A 72 12.38 -11.19 -19.09
CA HIS A 72 11.69 -12.29 -18.44
C HIS A 72 12.60 -13.23 -17.65
N THR A 73 13.93 -13.10 -17.79
CA THR A 73 14.96 -13.92 -17.13
C THR A 73 15.81 -13.07 -16.18
N LEU A 74 16.49 -13.68 -15.22
CA LEU A 74 17.49 -12.98 -14.40
C LEU A 74 18.60 -12.37 -15.25
N ARG A 75 19.04 -13.10 -16.28
CA ARG A 75 20.09 -12.65 -17.19
C ARG A 75 19.69 -11.38 -17.95
N SER A 76 18.44 -11.27 -18.40
CA SER A 76 17.94 -10.04 -19.03
C SER A 76 17.83 -8.86 -18.06
N LEU A 77 17.72 -9.12 -16.76
CA LEU A 77 17.59 -8.11 -15.72
C LEU A 77 18.94 -7.64 -15.14
N GLU A 78 20.07 -8.20 -15.57
CA GLU A 78 21.41 -7.83 -15.08
C GLU A 78 21.72 -6.35 -15.31
N GLY A 79 21.29 -5.78 -16.45
CA GLY A 79 21.49 -4.38 -16.81
C GLY A 79 20.49 -3.39 -16.21
N ALA A 80 19.45 -3.85 -15.51
CA ALA A 80 18.39 -3.00 -14.97
C ALA A 80 18.51 -2.77 -13.45
N GLY A 81 19.74 -2.76 -12.94
CA GLY A 81 20.03 -2.49 -11.52
C GLY A 81 19.44 -1.16 -11.04
N ASP A 82 19.71 -0.08 -11.77
CA ASP A 82 19.24 1.26 -11.41
C ASP A 82 17.70 1.34 -11.34
N LEU A 83 17.00 0.68 -12.28
CA LEU A 83 15.54 0.64 -12.28
C LEU A 83 14.99 -0.15 -11.08
N LEU A 84 15.64 -1.26 -10.71
CA LEU A 84 15.26 -2.02 -9.53
C LEU A 84 15.51 -1.21 -8.24
N GLU A 85 16.60 -0.46 -8.17
CA GLU A 85 16.87 0.46 -7.06
C GLU A 85 15.78 1.53 -6.96
N GLU A 86 15.37 2.13 -8.08
CA GLU A 86 14.22 3.06 -8.10
C GLU A 86 12.93 2.40 -7.59
N VAL A 87 12.65 1.14 -7.95
CA VAL A 87 11.49 0.40 -7.42
C VAL A 87 11.58 0.28 -5.91
N ILE A 88 12.75 -0.10 -5.36
CA ILE A 88 12.95 -0.23 -3.91
C ILE A 88 12.85 1.12 -3.19
N ASP A 89 13.38 2.20 -3.77
CA ASP A 89 13.23 3.55 -3.24
C ASP A 89 11.74 3.95 -3.16
N TYR A 90 10.95 3.64 -4.18
CA TYR A 90 9.51 3.91 -4.15
C TYR A 90 8.75 3.00 -3.18
N VAL A 91 9.22 1.78 -2.90
CA VAL A 91 8.70 0.94 -1.80
C VAL A 91 8.89 1.67 -0.46
N GLU A 92 10.10 2.14 -0.17
CA GLU A 92 10.41 2.87 1.07
C GLU A 92 9.60 4.17 1.17
N LEU A 93 9.56 4.97 0.10
CA LEU A 93 8.80 6.21 0.06
C LEU A 93 7.29 5.99 0.24
N ALA A 94 6.73 4.92 -0.31
CA ALA A 94 5.31 4.58 -0.14
C ALA A 94 5.01 4.17 1.31
N LEU A 95 5.89 3.40 1.95
CA LEU A 95 5.78 3.03 3.36
C LEU A 95 5.86 4.26 4.28
N TYR A 96 6.77 5.20 4.01
CA TYR A 96 6.83 6.45 4.77
C TYR A 96 5.61 7.32 4.58
N ALA A 97 5.14 7.50 3.34
CA ALA A 97 3.92 8.27 3.09
C ALA A 97 2.72 7.66 3.82
N ALA A 98 2.58 6.33 3.82
CA ALA A 98 1.53 5.63 4.54
C ALA A 98 1.67 5.76 6.07
N ALA A 99 2.90 5.78 6.60
CA ALA A 99 3.15 6.01 8.02
C ALA A 99 2.78 7.45 8.44
N GLU A 100 3.19 8.44 7.65
CA GLU A 100 2.84 9.85 7.86
C GLU A 100 1.33 10.09 7.76
N HIS A 101 0.62 9.33 6.90
CA HIS A 101 -0.84 9.40 6.82
C HIS A 101 -1.53 9.11 8.16
N VAL A 102 -0.96 8.25 9.01
CA VAL A 102 -1.48 8.01 10.36
C VAL A 102 -1.38 9.27 11.22
N ASP A 103 -0.24 9.96 11.18
CA ASP A 103 0.00 11.17 11.96
C ASP A 103 -0.88 12.32 11.45
N ASP A 104 -1.12 12.37 10.14
CA ASP A 104 -2.08 13.28 9.52
C ASP A 104 -3.52 13.01 9.99
N ILE A 105 -3.93 11.73 10.14
CA ILE A 105 -5.25 11.38 10.70
C ILE A 105 -5.37 11.81 12.17
N ASP A 106 -4.35 11.60 13.00
CA ASP A 106 -4.38 12.07 14.38
C ASP A 106 -4.46 13.61 14.44
N SER A 107 -3.74 14.29 13.56
CA SER A 107 -3.77 15.74 13.43
C SER A 107 -5.17 16.23 13.03
N ILE A 108 -5.78 15.60 12.02
CA ILE A 108 -7.16 15.87 11.58
C ILE A 108 -8.13 15.70 12.76
N ALA A 109 -8.09 14.56 13.45
CA ALA A 109 -8.99 14.26 14.54
C ALA A 109 -8.80 15.22 15.73
N SER A 110 -7.56 15.60 16.02
CA SER A 110 -7.21 16.59 17.04
C SER A 110 -7.76 17.98 16.70
N GLY A 111 -7.83 18.32 15.40
CA GLY A 111 -8.42 19.56 14.91
C GLY A 111 -9.88 19.78 15.30
N PHE A 112 -10.63 18.75 15.71
CA PHE A 112 -12.02 18.87 16.17
C PHE A 112 -12.15 19.19 17.67
N PHE A 113 -11.04 19.30 18.41
CA PHE A 113 -11.07 19.53 19.86
C PHE A 113 -10.24 20.74 20.26
N LYS A 114 -10.76 21.51 21.23
CA LYS A 114 -10.06 22.68 21.81
C LYS A 114 -8.80 22.30 22.60
N SER A 115 -8.73 21.07 23.09
CA SER A 115 -7.60 20.60 23.87
C SER A 115 -7.45 19.09 23.79
N LYS A 116 -6.21 18.63 23.98
CA LYS A 116 -5.86 17.21 24.04
C LYS A 116 -6.65 16.46 25.13
N THR A 117 -6.89 17.10 26.27
CA THR A 117 -7.67 16.51 27.38
C THR A 117 -9.11 16.19 26.99
N LEU A 118 -9.75 17.04 26.17
CA LEU A 118 -11.12 16.79 25.68
C LEU A 118 -11.12 15.68 24.62
N ARG A 119 -10.14 15.73 23.71
CA ARG A 119 -9.93 14.71 22.68
C ARG A 119 -9.76 13.32 23.30
N ASP A 120 -8.82 13.18 24.24
CA ASP A 120 -8.46 11.88 24.83
C ASP A 120 -9.58 11.29 25.70
N LYS A 121 -10.57 12.10 26.13
CA LYS A 121 -11.77 11.63 26.83
C LYS A 121 -12.91 11.26 25.88
N ASN A 122 -12.88 11.72 24.63
CA ASN A 122 -13.96 11.53 23.68
C ASN A 122 -14.04 10.06 23.20
N PRO A 123 -15.20 9.38 23.30
CA PRO A 123 -15.35 8.00 22.86
C PRO A 123 -15.08 7.76 21.38
N ALA A 124 -15.50 8.70 20.50
CA ALA A 124 -15.30 8.57 19.06
C ALA A 124 -13.81 8.65 18.69
N TYR A 125 -13.06 9.55 19.34
CA TYR A 125 -11.60 9.61 19.15
C TYR A 125 -10.91 8.32 19.63
N LYS A 126 -11.29 7.79 20.81
CA LYS A 126 -10.73 6.52 21.31
C LYS A 126 -11.02 5.36 20.36
N GLN A 127 -12.20 5.33 19.76
CA GLN A 127 -12.56 4.32 18.76
C GLN A 127 -11.69 4.47 17.50
N LEU A 128 -11.56 5.68 16.97
CA LEU A 128 -10.68 5.97 15.83
C LEU A 128 -9.24 5.52 16.10
N ASP A 129 -8.64 5.97 17.21
CA ASP A 129 -7.27 5.62 17.59
C ASP A 129 -7.08 4.10 17.71
N LYS A 130 -8.05 3.40 18.30
CA LYS A 130 -8.04 1.93 18.38
C LYS A 130 -8.08 1.27 16.99
N SER A 131 -8.98 1.70 16.11
CA SER A 131 -9.09 1.15 14.75
C SER A 131 -7.83 1.41 13.93
N ILE A 132 -7.34 2.66 13.91
CA ILE A 132 -6.14 3.07 13.17
C ILE A 132 -4.90 2.31 13.67
N LYS A 133 -4.78 2.07 14.98
CA LYS A 133 -3.70 1.20 15.54
C LYS A 133 -3.74 -0.22 14.98
N SER A 134 -4.92 -0.77 14.74
CA SER A 134 -5.07 -2.10 14.13
C SER A 134 -4.64 -2.09 12.66
N HIS A 135 -5.03 -1.06 11.90
CA HIS A 135 -4.72 -0.95 10.47
C HIS A 135 -3.24 -0.64 10.20
N LYS A 136 -2.61 0.20 11.03
CA LYS A 136 -1.23 0.67 10.78
C LYS A 136 -0.13 -0.31 11.19
N ARG A 137 -0.46 -1.46 11.79
CA ARG A 137 0.53 -2.35 12.44
C ARG A 137 1.72 -2.67 11.53
N PHE A 138 1.46 -3.04 10.28
CA PHE A 138 2.49 -3.36 9.30
C PHE A 138 3.30 -2.11 8.89
N VAL A 139 2.62 -1.06 8.43
CA VAL A 139 3.25 0.19 7.94
C VAL A 139 4.10 0.85 9.02
N ALA A 140 3.59 0.94 10.25
CA ALA A 140 4.31 1.52 11.37
C ALA A 140 5.53 0.68 11.77
N ALA A 141 5.42 -0.65 11.75
CA ALA A 141 6.57 -1.51 11.99
C ALA A 141 7.63 -1.28 10.91
N ALA A 142 7.25 -1.35 9.63
CA ALA A 142 8.15 -1.17 8.50
C ALA A 142 8.88 0.19 8.55
N ALA A 143 8.16 1.29 8.70
CA ALA A 143 8.76 2.63 8.80
C ALA A 143 9.72 2.75 9.99
N ASN A 144 9.37 2.18 11.14
CA ASN A 144 10.25 2.18 12.32
C ASN A 144 11.52 1.35 12.11
N ALA A 145 11.42 0.21 11.43
CA ALA A 145 12.57 -0.63 11.17
C ALA A 145 13.57 0.07 10.24
N ILE A 146 13.07 0.71 9.18
CA ILE A 146 13.93 1.45 8.25
C ILE A 146 14.57 2.65 8.97
N LYS A 147 13.78 3.45 9.71
CA LYS A 147 14.27 4.67 10.40
C LYS A 147 15.22 4.39 11.57
N HIS A 148 14.91 3.41 12.42
CA HIS A 148 15.58 3.26 13.72
C HIS A 148 16.50 2.05 13.82
N GLN A 149 16.31 1.03 12.99
CA GLN A 149 17.11 -0.20 13.03
C GLN A 149 18.12 -0.29 11.89
N GLN A 150 18.25 0.79 11.09
CA GLN A 150 19.04 0.81 9.85
C GLN A 150 18.68 -0.36 8.92
N SER A 151 17.46 -0.86 9.02
CA SER A 151 16.95 -1.94 8.18
C SER A 151 16.89 -1.45 6.73
N ARG A 152 17.34 -2.28 5.80
CA ARG A 152 17.32 -1.99 4.37
C ARG A 152 16.28 -2.87 3.71
N ILE A 153 15.52 -2.30 2.77
CA ILE A 153 14.68 -3.13 1.91
C ILE A 153 15.58 -3.71 0.83
N ARG A 154 15.61 -5.02 0.71
CA ARG A 154 16.44 -5.74 -0.26
C ARG A 154 15.56 -6.46 -1.27
N PRO A 155 15.85 -6.34 -2.58
CA PRO A 155 15.04 -6.97 -3.60
C PRO A 155 15.33 -8.48 -3.67
N TYR A 156 14.29 -9.21 -4.02
CA TYR A 156 14.30 -10.63 -4.31
C TYR A 156 13.64 -10.83 -5.69
N THR A 157 14.24 -11.63 -6.56
CA THR A 157 13.62 -11.99 -7.84
C THR A 157 13.68 -13.50 -8.03
N LEU A 158 12.58 -14.10 -8.50
CA LEU A 158 12.44 -15.53 -8.75
C LEU A 158 11.90 -15.76 -10.16
N GLU A 159 12.59 -16.54 -10.99
CA GLU A 159 12.10 -16.94 -12.30
C GLU A 159 10.96 -17.95 -12.17
N TYR A 160 10.02 -17.89 -13.11
CA TYR A 160 8.97 -18.87 -13.24
C TYR A 160 8.68 -19.20 -14.70
N LEU A 161 8.21 -20.43 -14.89
CA LEU A 161 7.52 -20.90 -16.09
C LEU A 161 6.13 -21.35 -15.66
N HIS A 162 5.08 -20.82 -16.27
CA HIS A 162 3.70 -21.19 -16.00
C HIS A 162 2.95 -21.42 -17.30
N GLY A 163 2.78 -22.68 -17.69
CA GLY A 163 2.35 -23.04 -19.04
C GLY A 163 3.43 -22.68 -20.05
N THR A 164 3.12 -21.77 -20.98
CA THR A 164 4.07 -21.23 -21.97
C THR A 164 4.67 -19.89 -21.55
N GLU A 165 4.19 -19.30 -20.46
CA GLU A 165 4.60 -17.99 -20.00
C GLU A 165 5.84 -18.09 -19.12
N TYR A 166 6.90 -17.39 -19.51
CA TYR A 166 8.15 -17.31 -18.75
C TYR A 166 8.34 -15.88 -18.30
N SER A 167 8.59 -15.65 -17.00
CA SER A 167 8.87 -14.33 -16.45
C SER A 167 9.48 -14.45 -15.04
N CYS A 168 9.48 -13.34 -14.30
CA CYS A 168 10.01 -13.23 -12.96
C CYS A 168 8.95 -12.75 -11.97
N PHE A 169 8.97 -13.26 -10.74
CA PHE A 169 8.32 -12.68 -9.57
C PHE A 169 9.29 -11.75 -8.85
N HIS A 170 8.79 -10.63 -8.33
CA HIS A 170 9.58 -9.61 -7.64
C HIS A 170 9.06 -9.39 -6.21
N GLY A 171 9.94 -9.67 -5.26
CA GLY A 171 9.69 -9.51 -3.85
C GLY A 171 10.74 -8.65 -3.19
N TYR A 172 10.61 -8.56 -1.87
CA TYR A 172 11.57 -7.89 -1.02
C TYR A 172 11.62 -8.54 0.36
N PHE A 173 12.66 -8.21 1.10
CA PHE A 173 12.75 -8.49 2.53
C PHE A 173 13.39 -7.31 3.26
N PHE A 174 13.11 -7.19 4.55
CA PHE A 174 13.77 -6.26 5.44
C PHE A 174 15.06 -6.91 5.93
N GLU A 175 16.20 -6.36 5.52
CA GLU A 175 17.51 -6.76 6.01
C GLU A 175 17.70 -6.33 7.47
N GLY A 176 18.23 -7.23 8.28
CA GLY A 176 18.69 -6.95 9.62
C GLY A 176 19.96 -7.73 9.92
N VAL A 177 20.49 -7.53 11.12
CA VAL A 177 21.68 -8.22 11.62
C VAL A 177 21.30 -8.99 12.87
N ALA A 178 21.57 -10.29 12.88
CA ALA A 178 21.39 -11.15 14.03
C ALA A 178 22.67 -11.95 14.27
N GLN A 179 23.26 -11.80 15.46
CA GLN A 179 24.47 -12.53 15.86
C GLN A 179 25.62 -12.41 14.83
N GLY A 180 25.81 -11.21 14.27
CA GLY A 180 26.85 -10.93 13.27
C GLY A 180 26.54 -11.42 11.85
N THR A 181 25.38 -12.03 11.60
CA THR A 181 24.94 -12.46 10.26
C THR A 181 23.91 -11.49 9.70
N VAL A 182 24.14 -11.03 8.48
CA VAL A 182 23.20 -10.19 7.71
C VAL A 182 22.16 -11.08 7.04
N GLY A 183 20.89 -10.73 7.12
CA GLY A 183 19.81 -11.50 6.49
C GLY A 183 18.44 -10.93 6.81
N PRO A 184 17.35 -11.70 6.65
CA PRO A 184 16.02 -11.23 7.00
C PRO A 184 15.92 -10.85 8.48
N ASN A 185 15.40 -9.66 8.74
CA ASN A 185 15.12 -9.11 10.05
C ASN A 185 14.10 -9.97 10.82
N ASN A 186 14.51 -10.45 12.00
CA ASN A 186 13.72 -11.39 12.81
C ASN A 186 12.35 -10.86 13.26
N ILE A 187 12.10 -9.55 13.24
CA ILE A 187 10.80 -8.98 13.64
C ILE A 187 9.76 -9.18 12.53
N PHE A 188 10.15 -9.00 11.27
CA PHE A 188 9.25 -9.16 10.12
C PHE A 188 9.18 -10.59 9.62
N HIS A 189 10.29 -11.33 9.77
CA HIS A 189 10.52 -12.57 9.06
C HIS A 189 10.44 -13.81 9.93
N LEU A 190 9.54 -13.81 10.93
CA LEU A 190 9.32 -14.98 11.80
C LEU A 190 8.78 -16.20 11.04
N ASN A 191 7.80 -15.96 10.16
CA ASN A 191 7.09 -17.03 9.43
C ASN A 191 7.16 -16.85 7.90
N GLN A 192 7.74 -15.75 7.43
CA GLN A 192 7.74 -15.37 6.02
C GLN A 192 8.99 -14.54 5.73
N GLU A 193 9.93 -15.04 4.93
CA GLU A 193 11.19 -14.33 4.70
C GLU A 193 11.16 -13.35 3.53
N ILE A 194 10.25 -13.56 2.57
CA ILE A 194 10.09 -12.70 1.39
C ILE A 194 8.64 -12.21 1.31
N PHE A 195 8.43 -10.95 0.95
CA PHE A 195 7.12 -10.38 0.66
C PHE A 195 7.03 -9.95 -0.80
N SER A 196 5.86 -10.07 -1.42
CA SER A 196 5.61 -9.57 -2.77
C SER A 196 5.47 -8.04 -2.76
N ILE A 197 6.10 -7.38 -3.73
CA ILE A 197 5.95 -5.93 -3.92
C ILE A 197 4.50 -5.61 -4.32
N THR A 198 3.86 -6.46 -5.15
CA THR A 198 2.47 -6.23 -5.59
C THR A 198 1.49 -6.39 -4.43
N THR A 199 1.75 -7.32 -3.50
CA THR A 199 0.95 -7.45 -2.28
C THR A 199 1.09 -6.23 -1.38
N LEU A 200 2.30 -5.66 -1.24
CA LEU A 200 2.51 -4.43 -0.48
C LEU A 200 1.72 -3.25 -1.04
N ILE A 201 1.70 -3.09 -2.37
CA ILE A 201 0.93 -2.03 -3.04
C ILE A 201 -0.54 -2.11 -2.62
N TRP A 202 -1.13 -3.31 -2.69
CA TRP A 202 -2.51 -3.52 -2.27
C TRP A 202 -2.72 -3.34 -0.76
N GLU A 203 -1.75 -3.73 0.07
CA GLU A 203 -1.81 -3.55 1.52
C GLU A 203 -1.90 -2.06 1.87
N ILE A 204 -1.11 -1.20 1.20
CA ILE A 204 -1.15 0.26 1.38
C ILE A 204 -2.49 0.83 0.90
N LEU A 205 -3.00 0.41 -0.25
CA LEU A 205 -4.29 0.90 -0.77
C LEU A 205 -5.45 0.53 0.16
N VAL A 206 -5.48 -0.71 0.65
CA VAL A 206 -6.48 -1.18 1.61
C VAL A 206 -6.34 -0.45 2.94
N PHE A 207 -5.12 -0.22 3.42
CA PHE A 207 -4.86 0.58 4.60
C PHE A 207 -5.46 2.00 4.49
N VAL A 208 -5.26 2.68 3.36
CA VAL A 208 -5.83 4.02 3.10
C VAL A 208 -7.36 3.98 3.11
N LEU A 209 -7.96 3.00 2.43
CA LEU A 209 -9.43 2.83 2.39
C LEU A 209 -10.02 2.60 3.79
N GLN A 210 -9.39 1.74 4.58
CA GLN A 210 -9.79 1.48 5.97
C GLN A 210 -9.67 2.73 6.84
N CYS A 211 -8.54 3.43 6.76
CA CYS A 211 -8.33 4.68 7.48
C CYS A 211 -9.37 5.75 7.13
N SER A 212 -9.69 5.87 5.84
CA SER A 212 -10.75 6.76 5.36
C SER A 212 -12.12 6.42 5.96
N ARG A 213 -12.49 5.14 6.02
CA ARG A 213 -13.77 4.72 6.63
C ARG A 213 -13.84 5.03 8.13
N GLU A 214 -12.78 4.76 8.86
CA GLU A 214 -12.72 5.04 10.30
C GLU A 214 -12.75 6.55 10.56
N LEU A 215 -12.03 7.34 9.76
CA LEU A 215 -12.07 8.79 9.85
C LEU A 215 -13.45 9.36 9.50
N SER A 216 -14.11 8.83 8.46
CA SER A 216 -15.48 9.18 8.10
C SER A 216 -16.44 8.96 9.27
N THR A 217 -16.36 7.78 9.90
CA THR A 217 -17.17 7.44 11.08
C THR A 217 -16.93 8.43 12.22
N PHE A 218 -15.67 8.78 12.50
CA PHE A 218 -15.32 9.77 13.51
C PHE A 218 -15.88 11.16 13.19
N VAL A 219 -15.70 11.65 11.97
CA VAL A 219 -16.15 12.99 11.55
C VAL A 219 -17.67 13.09 11.60
N ASN A 220 -18.39 12.07 11.15
CA ASN A 220 -19.86 12.06 11.18
C ASN A 220 -20.44 12.10 12.61
N VAL A 221 -19.70 11.57 13.60
CA VAL A 221 -20.10 11.64 15.02
C VAL A 221 -19.71 12.96 15.68
N THR A 222 -18.58 13.53 15.26
CA THR A 222 -17.95 14.65 15.97
C THR A 222 -18.27 16.02 15.36
N SER A 223 -18.49 16.07 14.04
CA SER A 223 -18.86 17.28 13.31
C SER A 223 -20.33 17.61 13.55
N LYS A 224 -20.60 18.83 14.03
CA LYS A 224 -21.95 19.30 14.40
C LYS A 224 -22.63 20.12 13.30
N GLN A 225 -21.94 20.39 12.19
CA GLN A 225 -22.41 21.28 11.15
C GLN A 225 -21.99 20.76 9.78
N ILE A 226 -22.99 20.30 9.02
CA ILE A 226 -22.85 19.96 7.60
C ILE A 226 -23.26 21.22 6.82
N ILE A 227 -22.31 21.88 6.15
CA ILE A 227 -22.60 23.09 5.37
C ILE A 227 -22.50 22.79 3.88
N GLY A 228 -23.63 22.98 3.18
CA GLY A 228 -23.69 23.04 1.72
C GLY A 228 -23.59 21.68 1.00
N PRO A 229 -23.66 21.67 -0.33
CA PRO A 229 -23.38 20.47 -1.11
C PRO A 229 -21.87 20.16 -1.06
N PRO A 230 -21.48 18.88 -0.95
CA PRO A 230 -20.06 18.53 -1.03
C PRO A 230 -19.53 18.94 -2.40
N ARG A 231 -18.39 19.64 -2.42
CA ARG A 231 -17.65 19.81 -3.67
C ARG A 231 -16.99 18.48 -3.99
N GLU A 232 -17.47 17.81 -5.03
CA GLU A 232 -16.80 16.64 -5.57
C GLU A 232 -15.35 17.01 -5.89
N GLN A 233 -14.40 16.26 -5.33
CA GLN A 233 -13.02 16.31 -5.78
C GLN A 233 -12.60 14.91 -6.13
N LYS A 234 -12.13 14.77 -7.37
CA LYS A 234 -11.45 13.56 -7.82
C LYS A 234 -10.16 13.41 -7.04
N THR A 235 -9.93 12.21 -6.54
CA THR A 235 -8.68 11.86 -5.87
C THR A 235 -7.84 11.00 -6.82
N SER A 236 -6.52 11.04 -6.66
CA SER A 236 -5.59 10.18 -7.40
C SER A 236 -5.70 8.69 -7.03
N LEU A 237 -6.63 8.32 -6.14
CA LEU A 237 -6.82 6.93 -5.71
C LEU A 237 -7.25 6.04 -6.88
N ALA A 238 -8.20 6.47 -7.71
CA ALA A 238 -8.69 5.69 -8.84
C ALA A 238 -7.54 5.36 -9.82
N GLU A 239 -6.75 6.37 -10.19
CA GLU A 239 -5.55 6.20 -11.04
C GLU A 239 -4.53 5.23 -10.42
N THR A 240 -4.33 5.33 -9.10
CA THR A 240 -3.42 4.44 -8.38
C THR A 240 -3.94 2.99 -8.35
N VAL A 241 -5.24 2.80 -8.18
CA VAL A 241 -5.89 1.46 -8.22
C VAL A 241 -5.81 0.87 -9.63
N ILE A 242 -6.01 1.68 -10.68
CA ILE A 242 -5.80 1.23 -12.07
C ILE A 242 -4.35 0.75 -12.24
N ALA A 243 -3.37 1.54 -11.82
CA ALA A 243 -1.95 1.17 -11.94
C ALA A 243 -1.61 -0.10 -11.14
N ALA A 244 -2.22 -0.31 -9.97
CA ALA A 244 -2.05 -1.54 -9.20
C ALA A 244 -2.71 -2.76 -9.85
N ALA A 245 -3.89 -2.59 -10.46
CA ALA A 245 -4.64 -3.63 -11.16
C ALA A 245 -3.93 -4.21 -12.39
N ARG A 246 -3.06 -3.39 -13.01
CA ARG A 246 -2.24 -3.75 -14.16
C ARG A 246 -1.07 -4.68 -13.80
N LEU A 247 -0.72 -4.79 -12.52
CA LEU A 247 0.39 -5.61 -12.06
C LEU A 247 -0.04 -7.06 -11.78
N PRO A 248 0.87 -8.05 -11.91
CA PRO A 248 0.57 -9.44 -11.59
C PRO A 248 0.22 -9.66 -10.12
N LEU A 249 -0.79 -10.49 -9.87
CA LEU A 249 -1.26 -10.82 -8.52
C LEU A 249 -0.65 -12.13 -8.02
N TYR A 250 0.31 -12.03 -7.10
CA TYR A 250 0.93 -13.20 -6.46
C TYR A 250 1.45 -12.83 -5.07
N THR A 251 1.65 -13.86 -4.25
CA THR A 251 2.30 -13.75 -2.94
C THR A 251 3.46 -14.74 -2.83
N PHE A 252 4.40 -14.45 -1.93
CA PHE A 252 5.46 -15.38 -1.51
C PHE A 252 5.08 -16.19 -0.26
N GLY A 253 3.78 -16.28 0.02
CA GLY A 253 3.22 -17.00 1.16
C GLY A 253 2.56 -16.11 2.20
N GLU A 254 2.80 -14.81 2.14
CA GLU A 254 2.10 -13.81 2.94
C GLU A 254 0.59 -13.79 2.65
N GLU A 255 -0.17 -13.35 3.65
CA GLU A 255 -1.61 -13.14 3.55
C GLU A 255 -1.89 -11.90 2.68
N HIS A 256 -2.50 -12.10 1.51
CA HIS A 256 -2.92 -11.01 0.65
C HIS A 256 -4.03 -10.19 1.34
N PRO A 257 -4.05 -8.84 1.28
CA PRO A 257 -5.10 -8.02 1.90
C PRO A 257 -6.52 -8.40 1.49
N PHE A 258 -6.69 -8.93 0.28
CA PHE A 258 -7.99 -9.39 -0.23
C PHE A 258 -8.54 -10.62 0.48
N SER A 259 -7.79 -11.30 1.35
CA SER A 259 -8.38 -12.28 2.26
C SER A 259 -9.24 -11.59 3.35
N ARG A 260 -8.86 -10.38 3.76
CA ARG A 260 -9.47 -9.60 4.86
C ARG A 260 -10.46 -8.54 4.41
N VAL A 261 -10.34 -8.06 3.16
CA VAL A 261 -11.25 -7.06 2.58
C VAL A 261 -11.70 -7.42 1.17
N ALA A 262 -12.92 -7.03 0.81
CA ALA A 262 -13.41 -7.08 -0.56
C ALA A 262 -13.20 -5.71 -1.20
N LEU A 263 -12.55 -5.67 -2.36
CA LEU A 263 -12.37 -4.45 -3.14
C LEU A 263 -13.03 -4.69 -4.49
N HIS A 264 -13.94 -3.81 -4.88
CA HIS A 264 -14.61 -3.87 -6.17
C HIS A 264 -14.18 -2.66 -6.99
N ILE A 265 -13.79 -2.90 -8.24
CA ILE A 265 -13.49 -1.84 -9.19
C ILE A 265 -14.73 -1.67 -10.07
N ALA A 266 -15.36 -0.50 -10.00
CA ALA A 266 -16.51 -0.16 -10.83
C ALA A 266 -16.05 0.72 -12.00
N ALA A 267 -16.56 0.47 -13.21
CA ALA A 267 -16.21 1.23 -14.42
C ALA A 267 -17.50 1.55 -15.19
N SER A 268 -18.27 2.51 -14.67
CA SER A 268 -19.61 2.85 -15.18
C SER A 268 -19.60 3.49 -16.58
N ASP A 269 -18.46 4.04 -17.01
CA ASP A 269 -18.25 4.68 -18.32
C ASP A 269 -17.55 3.78 -19.36
N GLY A 270 -17.35 2.49 -19.04
CA GLY A 270 -16.67 1.56 -19.94
C GLY A 270 -15.14 1.62 -19.89
N LYS A 271 -14.52 2.33 -18.94
CA LYS A 271 -13.06 2.37 -18.74
C LYS A 271 -12.39 1.08 -18.28
N ILE A 272 -13.03 -0.08 -18.43
CA ILE A 272 -12.46 -1.35 -18.02
C ILE A 272 -11.13 -1.65 -18.73
N ASP A 273 -10.97 -1.14 -19.96
CA ASP A 273 -9.73 -1.28 -20.73
C ASP A 273 -8.52 -0.61 -20.09
N SER A 274 -8.72 0.37 -19.20
CA SER A 274 -7.62 0.99 -18.46
C SER A 274 -6.91 0.01 -17.50
N LEU A 275 -7.61 -1.06 -17.09
CA LEU A 275 -7.07 -2.14 -16.26
C LEU A 275 -6.21 -3.14 -17.05
N ASN A 276 -6.30 -3.14 -18.39
CA ASN A 276 -5.61 -4.11 -19.22
C ASN A 276 -4.10 -3.81 -19.26
N SER A 277 -3.31 -4.81 -18.94
CA SER A 277 -1.86 -4.83 -19.15
C SER A 277 -1.47 -6.07 -19.93
N ALA A 278 -0.36 -5.99 -20.66
CA ALA A 278 0.23 -7.16 -21.31
C ALA A 278 0.81 -8.16 -20.27
N LEU A 279 1.02 -7.70 -19.02
CA LEU A 279 1.57 -8.52 -17.95
C LEU A 279 0.66 -9.69 -17.59
N TYR A 280 1.20 -10.90 -17.76
CA TYR A 280 0.56 -12.14 -17.35
C TYR A 280 0.41 -12.22 -15.83
N GLY A 281 -0.78 -12.60 -15.39
CA GLY A 281 -1.20 -12.60 -13.99
C GLY A 281 -1.86 -11.32 -13.48
N SER A 282 -2.00 -10.30 -14.33
CA SER A 282 -2.75 -9.07 -13.99
C SER A 282 -4.27 -9.33 -14.00
N ILE A 283 -5.07 -8.35 -13.56
CA ILE A 283 -6.54 -8.51 -13.53
C ILE A 283 -7.10 -8.70 -14.96
N GLY A 284 -6.55 -7.99 -15.95
CA GLY A 284 -6.95 -8.09 -17.36
C GLY A 284 -6.35 -9.28 -18.11
N ASN A 285 -5.24 -9.85 -17.64
CA ASN A 285 -4.57 -11.01 -18.23
C ASN A 285 -4.26 -12.04 -17.13
N GLN A 286 -5.28 -12.78 -16.68
CA GLN A 286 -5.23 -13.59 -15.46
C GLN A 286 -4.36 -14.85 -15.59
N TRP A 287 -3.95 -15.40 -14.45
CA TRP A 287 -3.25 -16.68 -14.39
C TRP A 287 -4.13 -17.81 -14.93
N SER A 288 -3.55 -18.68 -15.74
CA SER A 288 -4.23 -19.90 -16.20
C SER A 288 -4.51 -20.82 -15.02
N GLN A 289 -5.76 -21.26 -14.85
CA GLN A 289 -6.14 -22.14 -13.75
C GLN A 289 -5.63 -23.59 -13.91
N ASN A 290 -5.25 -23.97 -15.12
CA ASN A 290 -4.88 -25.34 -15.46
C ASN A 290 -3.38 -25.50 -15.75
N ALA A 291 -2.62 -24.41 -15.74
CA ALA A 291 -1.19 -24.45 -15.99
C ALA A 291 -0.44 -24.90 -14.72
N GLN A 292 0.68 -25.57 -14.92
CA GLN A 292 1.60 -25.93 -13.84
C GLN A 292 2.68 -24.86 -13.73
N ALA A 293 3.00 -24.47 -12.50
CA ALA A 293 4.11 -23.56 -12.21
C ALA A 293 5.40 -24.37 -11.99
N GLN A 294 6.47 -23.92 -12.63
CA GLN A 294 7.84 -24.34 -12.36
C GLN A 294 8.64 -23.10 -11.96
N PHE A 295 9.49 -23.23 -10.96
CA PHE A 295 10.32 -22.14 -10.47
C PHE A 295 11.76 -22.36 -10.86
N GLY A 296 12.37 -21.31 -11.42
CA GLY A 296 13.74 -21.33 -11.94
C GLY A 296 14.73 -20.79 -10.93
N GLN A 297 15.69 -20.01 -11.43
CA GLN A 297 16.70 -19.40 -10.57
C GLN A 297 16.10 -18.24 -9.76
N PHE A 298 16.76 -17.90 -8.66
CA PHE A 298 16.45 -16.70 -7.90
C PHE A 298 17.71 -15.90 -7.59
N ILE A 299 17.53 -14.62 -7.32
CA ILE A 299 18.59 -13.73 -6.87
C ILE A 299 18.13 -12.94 -5.65
N LEU A 300 19.01 -12.86 -4.65
CA LEU A 300 18.92 -11.91 -3.55
C LEU A 300 20.03 -10.89 -3.73
N ARG A 301 19.69 -9.61 -3.66
CA ARG A 301 20.70 -8.55 -3.76
C ARG A 301 20.97 -7.98 -2.38
N PHE A 302 22.11 -8.34 -1.82
CA PHE A 302 22.69 -7.66 -0.67
C PHE A 302 23.56 -6.51 -1.18
N SER A 303 23.62 -5.41 -0.42
CA SER A 303 24.64 -4.38 -0.65
C SER A 303 25.75 -4.58 0.37
N GLY A 304 26.99 -4.69 -0.11
CA GLY A 304 28.14 -4.83 0.76
C GLY A 304 28.40 -3.53 1.54
N ASP A 305 28.60 -3.66 2.85
CA ASP A 305 29.02 -2.57 3.74
C ASP A 305 30.56 -2.53 3.91
N GLY A 306 31.29 -3.41 3.21
CA GLY A 306 32.74 -3.55 3.29
C GLY A 306 33.27 -4.25 4.54
N VAL A 307 32.39 -4.69 5.46
CA VAL A 307 32.78 -5.25 6.77
C VAL A 307 32.09 -6.58 7.06
N SER A 308 30.83 -6.74 6.67
CA SER A 308 30.03 -7.94 6.87
C SER A 308 30.57 -9.13 6.08
N LYS A 309 30.68 -10.27 6.77
CA LYS A 309 31.30 -11.50 6.22
C LYS A 309 30.33 -12.67 6.06
N THR A 310 29.21 -12.64 6.79
CA THR A 310 28.25 -13.74 6.81
C THR A 310 26.88 -13.23 6.41
N PHE A 311 26.28 -13.91 5.44
CA PHE A 311 24.98 -13.59 4.88
C PHE A 311 24.09 -14.83 4.92
N ARG A 312 22.86 -14.65 5.39
CA ARG A 312 21.82 -15.67 5.40
C ARG A 312 20.90 -15.41 4.22
N LEU A 313 20.81 -16.38 3.32
CA LEU A 313 19.86 -16.33 2.21
C LEU A 313 18.43 -16.44 2.74
N ALA A 314 17.54 -15.66 2.13
CA ALA A 314 16.11 -15.68 2.41
C ALA A 314 15.41 -16.53 1.36
N ASN A 315 14.43 -17.34 1.77
CA ASN A 315 13.65 -18.15 0.85
C ASN A 315 12.14 -17.89 1.05
N PRO A 316 11.36 -17.78 -0.03
CA PRO A 316 9.91 -17.70 0.11
C PRO A 316 9.37 -19.02 0.69
N GLY A 317 8.41 -18.93 1.61
CA GLY A 317 7.78 -20.14 2.17
C GLY A 317 6.97 -20.91 1.13
N LYS A 318 6.33 -20.20 0.19
CA LYS A 318 5.61 -20.74 -0.97
C LYS A 318 5.42 -19.64 -2.02
N VAL A 319 4.95 -19.97 -3.21
CA VAL A 319 4.44 -18.97 -4.15
C VAL A 319 2.97 -19.26 -4.39
N VAL A 320 2.12 -18.24 -4.31
CA VAL A 320 0.68 -18.37 -4.55
C VAL A 320 0.26 -17.39 -5.63
N LEU A 321 -0.27 -17.92 -6.73
CA LEU A 321 -0.87 -17.12 -7.80
C LEU A 321 -2.31 -16.79 -7.41
N GLN A 322 -2.67 -15.51 -7.46
CA GLN A 322 -3.98 -15.02 -7.04
C GLN A 322 -4.79 -14.64 -8.28
N ASN A 323 -5.99 -15.17 -8.40
CA ASN A 323 -6.94 -14.70 -9.40
C ASN A 323 -7.92 -13.72 -8.75
N TRP A 324 -8.23 -12.65 -9.48
CA TRP A 324 -9.25 -11.72 -9.05
C TRP A 324 -10.63 -12.35 -9.30
N ALA A 325 -11.36 -12.67 -8.23
CA ALA A 325 -12.73 -13.14 -8.36
C ALA A 325 -13.62 -11.98 -8.80
N HIS A 326 -14.28 -12.14 -9.95
CA HIS A 326 -15.33 -11.23 -10.44
C HIS A 326 -16.56 -11.26 -9.54
#